data_AF-H3C4N1-F1
#
_entry.id   AF-H3C4N1-F1
#
_cell.length_a   1.000
_cell.length_b   1.000
_cell.length_c   1.000
_cell.angle_alpha   90.00
_cell.angle_beta   90.00
_cell.angle_gamma   90.00
#
_symmetry.space_group_name_H-M   'P 1'
#
loop_
_entity.id
_entity.type
_entity.pdbx_description
1 polymer ?
#
loop_
_entity_poly.entity_id
_entity_poly.type
_entity_poly.pdbx_seq_one_letter_code
_entity_poly.pdbx_strand_id
1 'polypeptide(L)'
;EYVIKQGEPGNHLFVLADGTLDVFQHNKLLTSITVWTTFGELAILYNCTRTASVRAVNNVRTWALDREVFQSIMRRTAEMRHEQYRNFLRSVSLLANLPEDKLSKIVDCLEVEYYDKGEFIIREGEEGSTFYIIAQGKV
;
A
#
# COMPACT_ATOMS: atom_id res chain seq x y z
N GLU A 1 -3.74 26.27 -14.93
CA GLU A 1 -4.85 25.38 -15.34
C GLU A 1 -5.12 24.35 -14.24
N TYR A 2 -6.33 23.80 -14.13
CA TYR A 2 -6.64 22.74 -13.15
C TYR A 2 -6.31 21.38 -13.73
N VAL A 3 -5.50 20.61 -13.00
CA VAL A 3 -5.20 19.20 -13.32
C VAL A 3 -6.29 18.29 -12.76
N ILE A 4 -6.82 18.65 -11.59
CA ILE A 4 -7.92 17.96 -10.91
C ILE A 4 -8.89 19.02 -10.41
N LYS A 5 -10.21 18.76 -10.50
CA LYS A 5 -11.22 19.57 -9.82
C LYS A 5 -11.93 18.76 -8.74
N GLN A 6 -12.16 19.39 -7.60
CA GLN A 6 -12.91 18.84 -6.48
C GLN A 6 -14.32 18.43 -6.94
N GLY A 7 -14.79 17.27 -6.49
CA GLY A 7 -16.11 16.71 -6.79
C GLY A 7 -16.17 15.86 -8.06
N GLU A 8 -15.17 15.91 -8.94
CA GLU A 8 -15.14 15.08 -10.15
C GLU A 8 -14.80 13.61 -9.83
N PRO A 9 -15.19 12.64 -10.68
CA PRO A 9 -14.69 11.28 -10.59
C PRO A 9 -13.16 11.21 -10.78
N GLY A 10 -12.48 10.36 -10.01
CA GLY A 10 -11.04 10.19 -10.11
C GLY A 10 -10.62 8.91 -10.82
N ASN A 11 -10.27 9.00 -12.10
CA ASN A 11 -9.88 7.84 -12.91
C ASN A 11 -8.36 7.62 -12.99
N HIS A 12 -7.56 8.55 -12.48
CA HIS A 12 -6.10 8.49 -12.54
C HIS A 12 -5.48 8.95 -11.21
N LEU A 13 -4.37 8.33 -10.83
CA LEU A 13 -3.40 8.93 -9.91
C LEU A 13 -2.27 9.56 -10.72
N PHE A 14 -1.61 10.55 -10.15
CA PHE A 14 -0.56 11.28 -10.82
C PHE A 14 0.71 11.35 -9.98
N VAL A 15 1.85 11.49 -10.63
CA VAL A 15 3.12 11.86 -9.99
C VAL A 15 3.62 13.14 -10.65
N LEU A 16 3.91 14.17 -9.87
CA LEU A 16 4.48 15.40 -10.39
C LEU A 16 5.94 15.14 -10.79
N ALA A 17 6.29 15.31 -12.06
CA ALA A 17 7.66 15.12 -12.54
C ALA A 17 8.46 16.43 -12.54
N ASP A 18 7.79 17.55 -12.83
CA ASP A 18 8.41 18.86 -13.00
C ASP A 18 7.38 19.98 -12.75
N GLY A 19 7.84 21.13 -12.25
CA GLY A 19 6.99 22.30 -11.92
C GLY A 19 6.40 22.28 -10.50
N THR A 20 5.33 23.05 -10.29
CA THR A 20 4.68 23.24 -8.98
C THR A 20 3.16 23.24 -9.10
N LEU A 21 2.48 22.53 -8.19
CA LEU A 21 1.03 22.48 -8.10
C LEU A 21 0.56 23.02 -6.75
N ASP A 22 -0.58 23.70 -6.74
CA ASP A 22 -1.29 24.10 -5.53
C ASP A 22 -2.55 23.25 -5.33
N VAL A 23 -2.85 22.90 -4.09
CA VAL A 23 -4.03 22.12 -3.69
C VAL A 23 -5.04 23.03 -3.01
N PHE A 24 -6.27 23.01 -3.49
CA PHE A 24 -7.38 23.81 -2.97
C PHE A 24 -8.53 22.92 -2.53
N GLN A 25 -9.16 23.23 -1.41
CA GLN A 25 -10.42 22.62 -1.00
C GLN A 25 -11.39 23.73 -0.60
N HIS A 26 -12.60 23.71 -1.15
CA HIS A 26 -13.60 24.77 -0.95
C HIS A 26 -13.01 26.18 -1.21
N ASN A 27 -12.23 26.32 -2.29
CA ASN A 27 -11.49 27.54 -2.67
C ASN A 27 -10.42 28.04 -1.68
N LYS A 28 -10.12 27.30 -0.61
CA LYS A 28 -9.01 27.60 0.30
C LYS A 28 -7.75 26.85 -0.13
N LEU A 29 -6.63 27.56 -0.26
CA LEU A 29 -5.31 26.94 -0.46
C LEU A 29 -4.96 26.12 0.78
N LEU A 30 -4.70 24.82 0.58
CA LEU A 30 -4.30 23.90 1.65
C LEU A 30 -2.78 23.77 1.71
N THR A 31 -2.16 23.51 0.56
CA THR A 31 -0.72 23.25 0.45
C THR A 31 -0.27 23.32 -1.01
N SER A 32 1.04 23.21 -1.25
CA SER A 32 1.64 23.02 -2.57
C SER A 32 2.32 21.65 -2.67
N ILE A 33 2.30 21.04 -3.85
CA ILE A 33 2.93 19.75 -4.15
C ILE A 33 4.27 19.99 -4.82
N THR A 34 5.28 19.25 -4.36
CA THR A 34 6.64 19.28 -4.93
C THR A 34 6.87 18.12 -5.89
N VAL A 35 7.90 18.21 -6.73
CA VAL A 35 8.26 17.16 -7.69
C VAL A 35 8.50 15.82 -6.98
N TRP A 36 8.24 14.73 -7.70
CA TRP A 36 8.27 13.33 -7.25
C TRP A 36 7.24 12.96 -6.19
N THR A 37 6.24 13.83 -5.98
CA THR A 37 5.12 13.56 -5.07
C THR A 37 3.91 13.04 -5.83
N THR A 38 3.29 11.98 -5.31
CA THR A 38 2.02 11.43 -5.80
C THR A 38 0.85 12.32 -5.38
N PHE A 39 -0.15 12.46 -6.25
CA PHE A 39 -1.40 13.15 -5.93
C PHE A 39 -2.60 12.56 -6.69
N GLY A 40 -3.79 12.76 -6.13
CA GLY A 40 -5.06 12.26 -6.71
C GLY A 40 -5.35 10.79 -6.42
N GLU A 41 -4.54 10.13 -5.61
CA GLU A 41 -4.67 8.72 -5.21
C GLU A 41 -5.91 8.45 -4.35
N LEU A 42 -6.36 9.41 -3.53
CA LEU A 42 -7.48 9.21 -2.61
C LEU A 42 -8.77 8.73 -3.31
N ALA A 43 -9.07 9.29 -4.48
CA ALA A 43 -10.26 8.90 -5.23
C ALA A 43 -10.22 7.43 -5.69
N ILE A 44 -9.02 6.88 -5.89
CA ILE A 44 -8.80 5.48 -6.29
C ILE A 44 -8.80 4.57 -5.06
N LEU A 45 -8.12 4.97 -3.99
CA LEU A 45 -7.98 4.16 -2.76
C LEU A 45 -9.30 4.04 -1.98
N TYR A 46 -10.05 5.14 -1.85
CA TYR A 46 -11.27 5.20 -1.05
C TYR A 46 -12.56 5.16 -1.89
N ASN A 47 -12.44 4.97 -3.21
CA ASN A 47 -13.55 4.96 -4.15
C ASN A 47 -14.51 6.16 -3.97
N CYS A 48 -13.94 7.36 -3.84
CA CYS A 48 -14.69 8.61 -3.69
C CYS A 48 -14.43 9.56 -4.87
N THR A 49 -15.12 10.69 -4.90
CA THR A 49 -14.82 11.78 -5.84
C THR A 49 -13.55 12.52 -5.40
N ARG A 50 -12.99 13.37 -6.28
CA ARG A 50 -11.82 14.19 -5.97
C ARG A 50 -12.11 15.08 -4.75
N THR A 51 -11.34 14.90 -3.69
CA THR A 51 -11.56 15.57 -2.40
C THR A 51 -11.06 17.02 -2.37
N ALA A 52 -10.22 17.39 -3.34
CA ALA A 52 -9.63 18.71 -3.51
C ALA A 52 -9.37 18.98 -5.01
N SER A 53 -9.27 20.25 -5.37
CA SER A 53 -8.81 20.70 -6.68
C SER A 53 -7.29 20.86 -6.68
N VAL A 54 -6.63 20.58 -7.80
CA VAL A 54 -5.18 20.74 -7.95
C VAL A 54 -4.90 21.60 -9.17
N ARG A 55 -4.14 22.67 -9.00
CA ARG A 55 -3.91 23.69 -10.02
C ARG A 55 -2.41 23.90 -10.28
N ALA A 56 -2.04 23.95 -11.55
CA ALA A 56 -0.68 24.31 -11.97
C ALA A 56 -0.38 25.78 -11.65
N VAL A 57 0.73 26.01 -10.94
CA VAL A 57 1.27 27.33 -10.64
C VAL A 57 2.13 27.84 -11.79
N ASN A 58 2.90 26.94 -12.40
CA ASN A 58 3.76 27.18 -13.55
C ASN A 58 3.59 26.04 -14.58
N ASN A 59 4.50 25.93 -15.55
CA ASN A 59 4.52 24.79 -16.46
C ASN A 59 4.83 23.51 -15.68
N VAL A 60 3.91 22.56 -15.71
CA VAL A 60 4.01 21.30 -14.98
C VAL A 60 4.07 20.13 -15.95
N ARG A 61 4.74 19.07 -15.50
CA ARG A 61 4.77 17.78 -16.20
C ARG A 61 4.40 16.69 -15.21
N THR A 62 3.48 15.82 -15.58
CA THR A 62 2.97 14.77 -14.71
C THR A 62 3.03 13.42 -15.41
N TRP A 63 3.28 12.38 -14.64
CA TRP A 63 2.95 11.01 -15.02
C TRP A 63 1.54 10.72 -14.53
N ALA A 64 0.77 9.95 -15.29
CA ALA A 64 -0.56 9.50 -14.92
C ALA A 64 -0.60 7.97 -14.96
N LEU A 65 -1.29 7.36 -14.00
CA LEU A 65 -1.58 5.93 -13.98
C LEU A 65 -3.08 5.72 -13.81
N ASP A 66 -3.67 4.96 -14.72
CA ASP A 66 -5.09 4.64 -14.73
C ASP A 66 -5.52 3.84 -13.50
N ARG A 67 -6.74 4.11 -13.03
CA ARG A 67 -7.40 3.41 -11.92
C ARG A 67 -7.40 1.90 -12.14
N GLU A 68 -7.81 1.44 -13.32
CA GLU A 68 -7.94 0.02 -13.63
C GLU A 68 -6.58 -0.68 -13.62
N VAL A 69 -5.55 -0.02 -14.17
CA VAL A 69 -4.17 -0.53 -14.18
C VAL A 69 -3.64 -0.60 -12.75
N PHE A 70 -3.80 0.46 -11.95
CA PHE A 70 -3.39 0.47 -10.55
C PHE A 70 -4.08 -0.63 -9.73
N GLN A 71 -5.41 -0.75 -9.85
CA GLN A 71 -6.18 -1.77 -9.15
C GLN A 71 -5.80 -3.19 -9.58
N SER A 72 -5.52 -3.40 -10.88
CA SER A 72 -5.04 -4.69 -11.40
C SER A 72 -3.68 -5.05 -10.81
N ILE A 73 -2.73 -4.11 -10.78
CA ILE A 73 -1.40 -4.31 -10.20
C ILE A 73 -1.51 -4.65 -8.70
N MET A 74 -2.31 -3.88 -7.95
CA MET A 74 -2.49 -4.11 -6.51
C MET A 74 -3.12 -5.48 -6.23
N ARG A 75 -4.16 -5.86 -6.97
CA ARG A 75 -4.81 -7.17 -6.84
C ARG A 75 -3.84 -8.31 -7.13
N ARG A 76 -3.14 -8.25 -8.25
CA ARG A 76 -2.16 -9.27 -8.64
C ARG A 76 -1.03 -9.38 -7.60
N THR A 77 -0.58 -8.25 -7.05
CA THR A 77 0.45 -8.23 -6.00
C THR A 77 -0.04 -8.90 -4.72
N ALA A 78 -1.28 -8.63 -4.31
CA ALA A 78 -1.91 -9.28 -3.16
C ALA A 78 -2.07 -10.80 -3.37
N GLU A 79 -2.56 -11.21 -4.55
CA GLU A 79 -2.70 -12.63 -4.92
C GLU A 79 -1.34 -13.35 -4.92
N MET A 80 -0.31 -12.76 -5.52
CA MET A 80 1.04 -13.34 -5.53
C MET A 80 1.61 -13.48 -4.11
N ARG A 81 1.39 -12.48 -3.24
CA ARG A 81 1.83 -12.54 -1.83
C ARG A 81 1.08 -13.63 -1.06
N HIS A 82 -0.23 -13.75 -1.27
CA HIS A 82 -1.06 -14.79 -0.64
C HIS A 82 -0.55 -16.18 -1.02
N GLU A 83 -0.26 -16.40 -2.31
CA GLU A 83 0.28 -17.65 -2.83
C GLU A 83 1.69 -17.94 -2.28
N GLN A 84 2.55 -16.93 -2.17
CA GLN A 84 3.87 -17.08 -1.55
C GLN A 84 3.77 -17.52 -0.08
N TYR A 85 2.92 -16.87 0.71
CA TYR A 85 2.72 -17.21 2.13
C TYR A 85 2.10 -18.59 2.29
N ARG A 86 1.12 -18.93 1.46
CA ARG A 86 0.52 -20.26 1.42
C ARG A 86 1.58 -21.34 1.18
N ASN A 87 2.40 -21.18 0.15
CA ASN A 87 3.46 -22.13 -0.18
C ASN A 87 4.51 -22.22 0.93
N PHE A 88 4.88 -21.10 1.54
CA PHE A 88 5.75 -21.06 2.69
C PHE A 88 5.16 -21.85 3.88
N LEU A 89 3.91 -21.58 4.28
CA LEU A 89 3.29 -22.29 5.40
C LEU A 89 3.11 -23.79 5.11
N ARG A 90 2.87 -24.18 3.86
CA ARG A 90 2.84 -25.60 3.45
C ARG A 90 4.19 -26.29 3.62
N SER A 91 5.31 -25.55 3.53
CA SER A 91 6.65 -26.09 3.78
C SER A 91 6.95 -26.31 5.28
N VAL A 92 6.18 -25.68 6.17
CA VAL A 92 6.31 -25.85 7.62
C VAL A 92 5.59 -27.14 8.02
N SER A 93 6.33 -28.12 8.53
CA SER A 93 5.81 -29.45 8.87
C SER A 93 4.58 -29.44 9.77
N LEU A 94 4.52 -28.51 10.73
CA LEU A 94 3.38 -28.33 11.64
C LEU A 94 2.09 -27.93 10.91
N LEU A 95 2.20 -27.17 9.82
CA LEU A 95 1.09 -26.57 9.09
C LEU A 95 0.81 -27.25 7.74
N ALA A 96 1.72 -28.11 7.28
CA ALA A 96 1.72 -28.74 5.96
C ALA A 96 0.41 -29.45 5.61
N ASN A 97 -0.24 -30.09 6.59
CA ASN A 97 -1.46 -30.89 6.40
C ASN A 97 -2.75 -30.18 6.81
N LEU A 98 -2.71 -28.87 7.09
CA LEU A 98 -3.91 -28.13 7.46
C LEU A 98 -4.92 -28.08 6.29
N PRO A 99 -6.22 -28.22 6.55
CA PRO A 99 -7.26 -27.95 5.56
C PRO A 99 -7.13 -26.54 4.97
N GLU A 100 -7.50 -26.40 3.70
CA GLU A 100 -7.25 -25.17 2.94
C GLU A 100 -7.98 -23.94 3.51
N ASP A 101 -9.21 -24.14 4.01
CA ASP A 101 -9.98 -23.09 4.67
C ASP A 101 -9.33 -22.60 5.97
N LYS A 102 -8.59 -23.46 6.67
CA LYS A 102 -7.86 -23.11 7.89
C LYS A 102 -6.54 -22.43 7.56
N LEU A 103 -5.81 -22.96 6.58
CA LEU A 103 -4.55 -22.37 6.15
C LEU A 103 -4.75 -20.95 5.61
N SER A 104 -5.78 -20.74 4.79
CA SER A 104 -6.10 -19.41 4.25
C SER A 104 -6.35 -18.39 5.36
N LYS A 105 -7.04 -18.77 6.44
CA LYS A 105 -7.26 -17.88 7.60
C LYS A 105 -5.97 -17.52 8.33
N ILE A 106 -4.99 -18.43 8.36
CA ILE A 106 -3.67 -18.14 8.92
C ILE A 106 -2.91 -17.18 8.01
N VAL A 107 -2.94 -17.41 6.69
CA VAL A 107 -2.32 -16.50 5.70
C VAL A 107 -2.89 -15.09 5.81
N ASP A 108 -4.22 -14.96 5.98
CA ASP A 108 -4.90 -13.67 6.09
C ASP A 108 -4.51 -12.89 7.36
N CYS A 109 -4.06 -13.58 8.40
CA CYS A 109 -3.64 -12.98 9.69
C CYS A 109 -2.12 -12.94 9.88
N LEU A 110 -1.33 -13.35 8.88
CA LEU A 110 0.12 -13.43 9.02
C LEU A 110 0.74 -12.03 8.96
N GLU A 111 1.48 -11.66 9.99
CA GLU A 111 2.24 -10.42 10.06
C GLU A 111 3.72 -10.69 9.84
N VAL A 112 4.38 -9.87 9.02
CA VAL A 112 5.81 -9.97 8.75
C VAL A 112 6.55 -8.95 9.60
N GLU A 113 7.39 -9.44 10.49
CA GLU A 113 8.27 -8.66 11.32
C GLU A 113 9.73 -8.86 10.90
N TYR A 114 10.53 -7.80 11.03
CA TYR A 114 11.95 -7.80 10.69
C TYR A 114 12.74 -7.53 11.95
N TYR A 115 13.81 -8.29 12.13
CA TYR A 115 14.70 -8.19 13.27
C TYR A 115 16.13 -8.01 12.79
N ASP A 116 16.83 -7.07 13.40
CA ASP A 116 18.25 -6.86 13.15
C ASP A 116 19.12 -7.82 13.97
N LYS A 117 20.37 -7.96 13.54
CA LYS A 117 21.33 -8.84 14.24
C LYS A 117 21.52 -8.38 15.69
N GLY A 118 21.24 -9.28 16.62
CA GLY A 118 21.43 -9.07 18.06
C GLY A 118 20.18 -8.61 18.80
N GLU A 119 19.06 -8.42 18.10
CA GLU A 119 17.77 -8.17 18.73
C GLU A 119 17.19 -9.45 19.34
N PHE A 120 16.45 -9.28 20.44
CA PHE A 120 15.72 -10.38 21.07
C PHE A 120 14.29 -10.42 20.52
N ILE A 121 13.93 -11.54 19.89
CA ILE A 121 12.56 -11.79 19.38
C ILE A 121 11.63 -12.20 20.54
N ILE A 122 12.13 -13.03 21.45
CA ILE A 122 11.45 -13.45 22.68
C ILE A 122 12.45 -13.36 23.84
N ARG A 123 11.98 -12.99 25.03
CA ARG A 123 12.80 -12.91 26.24
C ARG A 123 12.29 -13.87 27.31
N GLU A 124 13.24 -14.46 28.03
CA GLU A 124 12.93 -15.35 29.15
C GLU A 124 12.17 -14.60 30.25
N GLY A 125 11.10 -15.22 30.75
CA GLY A 125 10.26 -14.66 31.81
C GLY A 125 9.15 -13.70 31.34
N GLU A 126 9.09 -13.39 30.05
CA GLU A 126 7.99 -12.58 29.48
C GLU A 126 6.79 -13.46 29.08
N GLU A 127 5.60 -12.89 29.18
CA GLU A 127 4.36 -13.54 28.75
C GLU A 127 4.30 -13.60 27.22
N GLY A 128 4.20 -14.81 26.66
CA GLY A 128 4.16 -15.03 25.22
C GLY A 128 2.75 -15.29 24.70
N SER A 129 2.28 -14.47 23.76
CA SER A 129 1.02 -14.66 23.02
C SER A 129 1.21 -14.82 21.51
N THR A 130 2.46 -14.68 21.03
CA THR A 130 2.79 -14.67 19.60
C THR A 130 3.48 -15.96 19.18
N PHE A 131 3.02 -16.56 18.07
CA PHE A 131 3.67 -17.69 17.43
C PHE A 131 4.51 -17.20 16.24
N TYR A 132 5.82 -17.36 16.32
CA TYR A 132 6.76 -16.93 15.28
C TYR A 132 7.13 -18.07 14.34
N ILE A 133 7.26 -17.75 13.05
CA ILE A 133 7.78 -18.65 12.02
C ILE A 133 8.90 -17.91 11.28
N ILE A 134 10.10 -18.49 11.25
CA ILE A 134 11.24 -17.87 10.56
C ILE A 134 11.05 -18.01 9.05
N ALA A 135 10.71 -16.90 8.40
CA ALA A 135 10.60 -16.85 6.94
C ALA A 135 11.97 -16.78 6.26
N GLN A 136 12.92 -16.06 6.85
CA GLN A 136 14.27 -15.88 6.34
C GLN A 136 15.25 -15.63 7.48
N GLY A 137 16.48 -16.16 7.35
CA GLY A 137 17.56 -15.95 8.31
C GLY A 137 17.69 -17.09 9.32
N LYS A 138 18.30 -16.80 10.47
CA LYS A 138 18.50 -17.73 11.58
C LYS A 138 18.47 -16.97 12.91
N VAL A 139 18.02 -17.65 13.95
CA VAL A 139 17.98 -17.17 15.34
C VAL A 139 19.01 -17.92 16.19
#